data_AF-A0A519NYU2-F1
#
_entry.id   AF-A0A519NYU2-F1
#
_cell.length_a   1.000
_cell.length_b   1.000
_cell.length_c   1.000
_cell.angle_alpha   90.00
_cell.angle_beta   90.00
_cell.angle_gamma   90.00
#
_symmetry.space_group_name_H-M   'P 1'
#
loop_
_entity.id
_entity.type
_entity.pdbx_description
1 polymer ?
#
loop_
_entity_poly.entity_id
_entity_poly.type
_entity_poly.pdbx_seq_one_letter_code
_entity_poly.pdbx_strand_id
1 'polypeptide(L)'
;MLSLVILSMVAAYMAVLFLVAWRSERRAGAGREGRLGPWAYALSLAIYCTSWTYYGAVGTAARGGWEYLPIYIGPAIGIILLFPIWRRIAAAARRENVGSIADFISSRYGKSQGLGALVACVAIVGSLPYIALQLKSLSMAWELVMAGTPVAGSERLTVTGVAVVLAGFTILFGARRPDLTEHNRGLIQAIALESVVKLAALVAVAIFAAFLIVGAPDTADVRASFGRLAEMPDMDSRFVAITLLSTLAIFCLPRQFHVAFVEAAAP
;
A
#
# COMPACT_ATOMS: atom_id res chain seq x y z
N MET A 1 5.44 17.01 -25.14
CA MET A 1 5.33 15.64 -25.72
C MET A 1 5.55 14.56 -24.68
N LEU A 2 6.60 14.64 -23.84
CA LEU A 2 6.88 13.65 -22.78
C LEU A 2 5.70 13.45 -21.80
N SER A 3 5.07 14.53 -21.34
CA SER A 3 3.93 14.46 -20.40
C SER A 3 2.72 13.71 -20.97
N LEU A 4 2.42 13.87 -22.27
CA LEU A 4 1.35 13.15 -22.97
C LEU A 4 1.65 11.66 -23.06
N VAL A 5 2.90 11.29 -23.33
CA VAL A 5 3.34 9.89 -23.34
C VAL A 5 3.17 9.27 -21.97
N ILE A 6 3.65 9.93 -20.91
CA ILE A 6 3.51 9.45 -19.53
C ILE A 6 2.02 9.30 -19.16
N LEU A 7 1.18 10.30 -19.46
CA LEU A 7 -0.24 10.24 -19.17
C LEU A 7 -0.94 9.09 -19.90
N SER A 8 -0.59 8.86 -21.16
CA SER A 8 -1.11 7.73 -21.94
C SER A 8 -0.68 6.37 -21.37
N MET A 9 0.57 6.26 -20.88
CA MET A 9 1.05 5.06 -20.21
C MET A 9 0.32 4.83 -18.88
N VAL A 10 0.08 5.87 -18.08
CA VAL A 10 -0.70 5.77 -16.84
C VAL A 10 -2.13 5.32 -17.13
N ALA A 11 -2.79 5.91 -18.13
CA ALA A 11 -4.15 5.53 -18.53
C ALA A 11 -4.20 4.06 -19.02
N ALA A 12 -3.25 3.66 -19.86
CA ALA A 12 -3.13 2.28 -20.33
C ALA A 12 -2.87 1.30 -19.17
N TYR A 13 -1.98 1.66 -18.24
CA TYR A 13 -1.69 0.86 -17.04
C TYR A 13 -2.94 0.67 -16.17
N MET A 14 -3.67 1.75 -15.89
CA MET A 14 -4.93 1.70 -15.15
C MET A 14 -5.97 0.83 -15.87
N ALA A 15 -6.06 0.93 -17.20
CA ALA A 15 -6.96 0.08 -18.00
C ALA A 15 -6.56 -1.40 -17.92
N VAL A 16 -5.27 -1.73 -17.89
CA VAL A 16 -4.79 -3.11 -17.72
C VAL A 16 -5.13 -3.64 -16.34
N LEU A 17 -4.84 -2.90 -15.27
CA LEU A 17 -5.21 -3.29 -13.90
C LEU A 17 -6.72 -3.51 -13.79
N PHE A 18 -7.49 -2.60 -14.39
CA PHE A 18 -8.95 -2.69 -14.42
C PHE A 18 -9.43 -3.96 -15.16
N LEU A 19 -8.87 -4.23 -16.34
CA LEU A 19 -9.20 -5.40 -17.14
C LEU A 19 -8.87 -6.71 -16.41
N VAL A 20 -7.78 -6.73 -15.63
CA VAL A 20 -7.39 -7.88 -14.80
C VAL A 20 -8.39 -8.09 -13.67
N ALA A 21 -8.76 -7.03 -12.94
CA ALA A 21 -9.76 -7.10 -11.88
C ALA A 21 -11.10 -7.63 -12.40
N TRP A 22 -11.58 -7.08 -13.52
CA TRP A 22 -12.84 -7.47 -14.14
C TRP A 22 -12.84 -8.91 -14.69
N ARG A 23 -11.74 -9.35 -15.32
CA ARG A 23 -11.61 -10.73 -15.80
C ARG A 23 -11.55 -11.73 -14.65
N SER A 24 -10.83 -11.41 -13.59
CA SER A 24 -10.76 -12.22 -12.37
C SER A 24 -12.16 -12.44 -11.79
N GLU A 25 -12.95 -11.38 -11.71
CA GLU A 25 -14.28 -11.42 -11.13
C GLU A 25 -15.28 -12.19 -12.00
N ARG A 26 -15.24 -12.02 -13.33
CA ARG A 26 -16.05 -12.83 -14.26
C ARG A 26 -15.75 -14.33 -14.17
N ARG A 27 -14.49 -14.71 -13.93
CA ARG A 27 -14.10 -16.12 -13.76
C ARG A 27 -14.61 -16.70 -12.44
N ALA A 28 -14.67 -15.89 -11.39
CA ALA A 28 -15.21 -16.31 -10.10
C ALA A 28 -16.73 -16.58 -10.18
N GLY A 29 -17.50 -15.71 -10.84
CA GLY A 29 -18.95 -15.91 -11.05
C GLY A 29 -19.31 -17.09 -11.96
N ALA A 30 -18.35 -17.67 -12.68
CA ALA A 30 -18.56 -18.81 -13.58
C ALA A 30 -18.31 -20.18 -12.91
N GLY A 31 -18.31 -20.27 -11.57
CA GLY A 31 -18.18 -21.54 -10.83
C GLY A 31 -16.77 -22.15 -10.81
N ARG A 32 -15.75 -21.44 -11.30
CA ARG A 32 -14.33 -21.82 -11.18
C ARG A 32 -13.79 -21.32 -9.84
N GLU A 33 -14.21 -21.96 -8.76
CA GLU A 33 -13.82 -21.66 -7.38
C GLU A 33 -12.35 -22.03 -7.05
N GLY A 34 -11.39 -21.58 -7.86
CA GLY A 34 -9.97 -21.76 -7.52
C GLY A 34 -9.59 -20.84 -6.35
N ARG A 35 -9.05 -21.37 -5.25
CA ARG A 35 -8.43 -20.57 -4.18
C ARG A 35 -7.48 -19.54 -4.81
N LEU A 36 -7.44 -18.32 -4.29
CA LEU A 36 -6.39 -17.36 -4.65
C LEU A 36 -5.03 -18.05 -4.43
N GLY A 37 -4.18 -18.05 -5.45
CA GLY A 37 -2.87 -18.69 -5.34
C GLY A 37 -2.06 -18.06 -4.19
N PRO A 38 -1.21 -18.83 -3.47
CA PRO A 38 -0.41 -18.30 -2.36
C PRO A 38 0.38 -17.05 -2.72
N TRP A 39 0.88 -16.98 -3.97
CA TRP A 39 1.60 -15.83 -4.51
C TRP A 39 0.72 -14.57 -4.62
N ALA A 40 -0.53 -14.71 -5.07
CA ALA A 40 -1.43 -13.57 -5.19
C ALA A 40 -1.78 -13.00 -3.81
N TYR A 41 -1.99 -13.87 -2.82
CA TYR A 41 -2.18 -13.44 -1.43
C TYR A 41 -0.93 -12.71 -0.90
N ALA A 42 0.25 -13.33 -0.99
CA ALA A 42 1.49 -12.74 -0.51
C ALA A 42 1.81 -11.38 -1.18
N LEU A 43 1.63 -11.29 -2.50
CA LEU A 43 1.81 -10.03 -3.26
C LEU A 43 0.74 -8.99 -2.91
N SER A 44 -0.48 -9.42 -2.56
CA SER A 44 -1.52 -8.47 -2.13
C SER A 44 -1.22 -7.82 -0.77
N LEU A 45 -0.50 -8.51 0.11
CA LEU A 45 -0.06 -7.94 1.39
C LEU A 45 0.89 -6.74 1.21
N ALA A 46 1.54 -6.62 0.05
CA ALA A 46 2.35 -5.46 -0.31
C ALA A 46 1.51 -4.19 -0.60
N ILE A 47 0.18 -4.22 -0.43
CA ILE A 47 -0.64 -3.01 -0.27
C ILE A 47 -0.20 -2.14 0.92
N TYR A 48 0.59 -2.70 1.85
CA TYR A 48 1.32 -1.93 2.85
C TYR A 48 2.25 -0.89 2.21
N CYS A 49 2.87 -1.22 1.07
CA CYS A 49 3.74 -0.35 0.30
C CYS A 49 2.92 0.59 -0.60
N THR A 50 2.95 1.88 -0.24
CA THR A 50 2.10 2.92 -0.84
C THR A 50 2.93 4.07 -1.39
N SER A 51 2.31 5.18 -1.80
CA SER A 51 3.07 6.37 -2.24
C SER A 51 4.05 6.84 -1.16
N TRP A 52 3.74 6.59 0.12
CA TRP A 52 4.63 6.86 1.24
C TRP A 52 5.95 6.08 1.16
N THR A 53 5.94 4.87 0.63
CA THR A 53 7.15 4.06 0.42
C THR A 53 8.05 4.69 -0.62
N TYR A 54 7.49 5.24 -1.70
CA TYR A 54 8.29 5.82 -2.79
C TYR A 54 8.75 7.24 -2.48
N TYR A 55 7.86 8.12 -2.00
CA TYR A 55 8.19 9.52 -1.74
C TYR A 55 8.71 9.74 -0.32
N GLY A 56 8.02 9.15 0.66
CA GLY A 56 8.35 9.31 2.08
C GLY A 56 9.65 8.63 2.45
N ALA A 57 9.79 7.32 2.19
CA ALA A 57 10.99 6.59 2.61
C ALA A 57 12.25 7.05 1.87
N VAL A 58 12.17 7.34 0.57
CA VAL A 58 13.32 7.89 -0.19
C VAL A 58 13.69 9.29 0.31
N GLY A 59 12.70 10.15 0.57
CA GLY A 59 12.94 11.48 1.13
C GLY A 59 13.52 11.43 2.56
N THR A 60 13.07 10.48 3.37
CA THR A 60 13.63 10.22 4.71
C THR A 60 15.05 9.66 4.59
N ALA A 61 15.33 8.76 3.64
CA ALA A 61 16.67 8.25 3.41
C ALA A 61 17.65 9.36 3.01
N ALA A 62 17.22 10.25 2.11
CA ALA A 62 18.03 11.36 1.64
C ALA A 62 18.36 12.40 2.73
N ARG A 63 17.50 12.58 3.74
CA ARG A 63 17.71 13.60 4.81
C ARG A 63 18.17 13.03 6.15
N GLY A 64 17.64 11.87 6.52
CA GLY A 64 17.77 11.24 7.84
C GLY A 64 18.44 9.86 7.81
N GLY A 65 19.03 9.45 6.69
CA GLY A 65 19.75 8.17 6.60
C GLY A 65 18.82 6.98 6.88
N TRP A 66 19.11 6.20 7.91
CA TRP A 66 18.39 4.95 8.21
C TRP A 66 17.03 5.12 8.91
N GLU A 67 16.56 6.34 9.13
CA GLU A 67 15.26 6.61 9.80
C GLU A 67 14.05 6.00 9.09
N TYR A 68 14.15 5.64 7.80
CA TYR A 68 13.08 4.97 7.07
C TYR A 68 12.96 3.47 7.40
N LEU A 69 14.03 2.84 7.90
CA LEU A 69 14.14 1.39 8.01
C LEU A 69 13.16 0.75 9.03
N PRO A 70 12.88 1.34 10.20
CA PRO A 70 11.93 0.82 11.20
C PRO A 70 10.54 0.47 10.66
N ILE A 71 10.04 1.25 9.69
CA ILE A 71 8.69 1.05 9.14
C ILE A 71 8.60 -0.23 8.30
N TYR A 72 9.73 -0.79 7.88
CA TYR A 72 9.81 -2.05 7.14
C TYR A 72 10.24 -3.22 8.02
N ILE A 73 11.14 -2.97 8.99
CA ILE A 73 11.55 -3.99 9.97
C ILE A 73 10.35 -4.46 10.80
N GLY A 74 9.52 -3.55 11.29
CA GLY A 74 8.41 -3.94 12.16
C GLY A 74 7.40 -4.89 11.51
N PRO A 75 6.88 -4.61 10.30
CA PRO A 75 6.05 -5.57 9.57
C PRO A 75 6.75 -6.90 9.30
N ALA A 76 8.05 -6.91 8.99
CA ALA A 76 8.80 -8.14 8.82
C ALA A 76 8.83 -8.96 10.12
N ILE A 77 9.08 -8.31 11.27
CA ILE A 77 8.97 -8.92 12.61
C ILE A 77 7.55 -9.46 12.84
N GLY A 78 6.53 -8.66 12.54
CA GLY A 78 5.13 -9.04 12.73
C GLY A 78 4.75 -10.28 11.92
N ILE A 79 5.21 -10.39 10.68
CA ILE A 79 4.91 -11.54 9.83
C ILE A 79 5.76 -12.76 10.23
N ILE A 80 7.05 -12.59 10.53
CA ILE A 80 7.97 -13.70 10.80
C ILE A 80 7.79 -14.25 12.22
N LEU A 81 7.87 -13.37 13.24
CA LEU A 81 7.84 -13.77 14.65
C LEU A 81 6.40 -13.94 15.16
N LEU A 82 5.47 -13.09 14.71
CA LEU A 82 4.08 -13.14 15.16
C LEU A 82 3.16 -13.89 14.17
N PHE A 83 3.72 -14.72 13.28
CA PHE A 83 2.95 -15.58 12.38
C PHE A 83 1.88 -16.45 13.08
N PRO A 84 2.13 -17.03 14.28
CA PRO A 84 1.09 -17.77 15.00
C PRO A 84 -0.12 -16.90 15.36
N ILE A 85 0.11 -15.62 15.68
CA ILE A 85 -0.95 -14.65 15.95
C ILE A 85 -1.69 -14.31 14.66
N TRP A 86 -0.96 -14.09 13.56
CA TRP A 86 -1.54 -13.87 12.23
C TRP A 86 -2.54 -14.98 11.85
N ARG A 87 -2.13 -16.24 12.01
CA ARG A 87 -3.00 -17.41 11.75
C ARG A 87 -4.23 -17.45 12.65
N ARG A 88 -4.08 -17.10 13.94
CA ARG A 88 -5.20 -17.07 14.89
C ARG A 88 -6.21 -15.96 14.54
N ILE A 89 -5.72 -14.77 14.18
CA ILE A 89 -6.58 -13.67 13.73
C ILE A 89 -7.32 -14.08 12.46
N ALA A 90 -6.61 -14.62 11.46
CA ALA A 90 -7.21 -15.08 10.22
C ALA A 90 -8.28 -16.16 10.46
N ALA A 91 -8.03 -17.11 11.37
CA ALA A 91 -9.00 -18.15 11.71
C ALA A 91 -10.23 -17.59 12.45
N ALA A 92 -10.03 -16.65 13.38
CA ALA A 92 -11.13 -16.02 14.11
C ALA A 92 -11.97 -15.12 13.21
N ALA A 93 -11.34 -14.31 12.34
CA ALA A 93 -12.01 -13.48 11.35
C ALA A 93 -12.95 -14.28 10.44
N ARG A 94 -12.49 -15.46 9.98
CA ARG A 94 -13.31 -16.38 9.19
C ARG A 94 -14.46 -17.02 9.98
N ARG A 95 -14.21 -17.48 11.22
CA ARG A 95 -15.24 -18.11 12.05
C ARG A 95 -16.42 -17.17 12.33
N GLU A 96 -16.11 -15.89 12.58
CA GLU A 96 -17.11 -14.87 12.88
C GLU A 96 -17.62 -14.13 11.63
N ASN A 97 -17.14 -14.48 10.43
CA ASN A 97 -17.46 -13.81 9.15
C ASN A 97 -17.35 -12.28 9.22
N VAL A 98 -16.21 -11.80 9.73
CA VAL A 98 -16.02 -10.37 9.99
C VAL A 98 -15.77 -9.59 8.70
N GLY A 99 -16.44 -8.45 8.54
CA GLY A 99 -16.25 -7.57 7.37
C GLY A 99 -15.15 -6.51 7.53
N SER A 100 -14.68 -6.27 8.76
CA SER A 100 -13.69 -5.23 9.06
C SER A 100 -12.98 -5.47 10.39
N ILE A 101 -11.94 -4.68 10.69
CA ILE A 101 -11.29 -4.72 12.00
C ILE A 101 -12.23 -4.28 13.14
N ALA A 102 -13.16 -3.35 12.87
CA ALA A 102 -14.15 -2.90 13.85
C ALA A 102 -15.11 -4.03 14.22
N ASP A 103 -15.54 -4.79 13.22
CA ASP A 103 -16.39 -5.97 13.40
C ASP A 103 -15.64 -7.13 14.09
N PHE A 104 -14.37 -7.33 13.73
CA PHE A 104 -13.49 -8.28 14.41
C PHE A 104 -13.32 -7.98 15.89
N ILE A 105 -13.11 -6.72 16.25
CA ILE A 105 -13.01 -6.34 17.66
C ILE A 105 -14.37 -6.49 18.35
N SER A 106 -15.45 -6.00 17.74
CA SER A 106 -16.82 -6.11 18.29
C SER A 106 -17.24 -7.56 18.57
N SER A 107 -17.03 -8.47 17.62
CA SER A 107 -17.40 -9.90 17.75
C SER A 107 -16.72 -10.58 18.93
N ARG A 108 -15.49 -10.17 19.28
CA ARG A 108 -14.77 -10.70 20.44
C ARG A 108 -15.36 -10.27 21.79
N TYR A 109 -16.14 -9.18 21.83
CA TYR A 109 -16.78 -8.65 23.03
C TYR A 109 -18.31 -8.79 22.95
N GLY A 110 -18.80 -9.92 22.45
CA GLY A 110 -20.23 -10.23 22.42
C GLY A 110 -21.01 -9.41 21.38
N LYS A 111 -20.37 -9.02 20.26
CA LYS A 111 -20.95 -8.18 19.20
C LYS A 111 -21.44 -6.82 19.70
N SER A 112 -20.69 -6.21 20.62
CA SER A 112 -20.99 -4.88 21.18
C SER A 112 -20.97 -3.81 20.08
N GLN A 113 -22.14 -3.31 19.70
CA GLN A 113 -22.28 -2.25 18.69
C GLN A 113 -21.55 -0.96 19.08
N GLY A 114 -21.56 -0.59 20.36
CA GLY A 114 -20.86 0.60 20.85
C GLY A 114 -19.34 0.51 20.68
N LEU A 115 -18.75 -0.66 20.96
CA LEU A 115 -17.32 -0.89 20.76
C LEU A 115 -16.97 -0.89 19.26
N GLY A 116 -17.78 -1.56 18.43
CA GLY A 116 -17.61 -1.56 16.98
C GLY A 116 -17.65 -0.15 16.40
N ALA A 117 -18.62 0.67 16.81
CA ALA A 117 -18.74 2.06 16.39
C ALA A 117 -17.52 2.90 16.80
N LEU A 118 -17.04 2.75 18.04
CA LEU A 118 -15.85 3.44 18.52
C LEU A 118 -14.62 3.10 17.67
N VAL A 119 -14.37 1.81 17.42
CA VAL A 119 -13.24 1.35 16.60
C VAL A 119 -13.37 1.87 15.17
N ALA A 120 -14.55 1.84 14.59
CA ALA A 120 -14.81 2.38 13.26
C ALA A 120 -14.51 3.89 13.20
N CYS A 121 -14.96 4.67 14.19
CA CYS A 121 -14.66 6.10 14.29
C CYS A 121 -13.15 6.36 14.39
N VAL A 122 -12.43 5.63 15.24
CA VAL A 122 -10.96 5.74 15.36
C VAL A 122 -10.28 5.40 14.02
N ALA A 123 -10.71 4.32 13.35
CA ALA A 123 -10.19 3.93 12.05
C ALA A 123 -10.43 5.01 10.98
N ILE A 124 -11.61 5.64 10.96
CA ILE A 124 -11.94 6.73 10.02
C ILE A 124 -11.08 7.96 10.30
N VAL A 125 -11.05 8.42 11.55
CA VAL A 125 -10.27 9.61 11.97
C VAL A 125 -8.78 9.41 11.68
N GLY A 126 -8.24 8.20 11.90
CA GLY A 126 -6.85 7.88 11.58
C GLY A 126 -6.57 7.75 10.07
N SER A 127 -7.53 7.27 9.29
CA SER A 127 -7.37 7.09 7.84
C SER A 127 -7.46 8.39 7.06
N LEU A 128 -8.24 9.36 7.54
CA LEU A 128 -8.48 10.63 6.86
C LEU A 128 -7.20 11.45 6.58
N PRO A 129 -6.33 11.75 7.57
CA PRO A 129 -5.08 12.47 7.31
C PRO A 129 -4.12 11.66 6.45
N TYR A 130 -4.16 10.32 6.56
CA TYR A 130 -3.35 9.45 5.74
C TYR A 130 -3.78 9.51 4.26
N ILE A 131 -5.08 9.48 3.96
CA ILE A 131 -5.60 9.66 2.59
C ILE A 131 -5.18 11.03 2.04
N ALA A 132 -5.28 12.10 2.85
CA ALA A 132 -4.83 13.43 2.44
C ALA A 132 -3.33 13.44 2.05
N LEU A 133 -2.48 12.73 2.80
CA LEU A 133 -1.06 12.61 2.50
C LEU A 133 -0.80 11.79 1.21
N GLN A 134 -1.62 10.77 0.94
CA GLN A 134 -1.55 10.03 -0.33
C GLN A 134 -1.93 10.94 -1.52
N LEU A 135 -2.99 11.75 -1.39
CA LEU A 135 -3.38 12.72 -2.43
C LEU A 135 -2.28 13.78 -2.67
N LYS A 136 -1.63 14.26 -1.61
CA LYS A 136 -0.47 15.15 -1.74
C LYS A 136 0.68 14.50 -2.52
N SER A 137 0.94 13.22 -2.27
CA SER A 137 1.97 12.46 -3.01
C SER A 137 1.65 12.36 -4.50
N LEU A 138 0.37 12.17 -4.85
CA LEU A 138 -0.08 12.17 -6.24
C LEU A 138 0.06 13.55 -6.89
N SER A 139 -0.18 14.64 -6.13
CA SER A 139 0.07 16.00 -6.64
C SER A 139 1.53 16.24 -6.96
N MET A 140 2.46 15.83 -6.07
CA MET A 140 3.90 15.94 -6.32
C MET A 140 4.33 15.16 -7.57
N ALA A 141 3.79 13.95 -7.76
CA ALA A 141 4.04 13.14 -8.96
C ALA A 141 3.58 13.87 -10.23
N TRP A 142 2.41 14.47 -10.18
CA TRP A 142 1.81 15.17 -11.32
C TRP A 142 2.55 16.46 -11.68
N GLU A 143 2.97 17.24 -10.69
CA GLU A 143 3.79 18.44 -10.90
C GLU A 143 5.07 18.11 -11.66
N LEU A 144 5.72 16.99 -11.32
CA LEU A 144 6.91 16.52 -12.03
C LEU A 144 6.60 16.14 -13.49
N VAL A 145 5.48 15.46 -13.74
CA VAL A 145 5.08 15.02 -15.09
C VAL A 145 4.66 16.20 -15.98
N MET A 146 4.00 17.19 -15.39
CA MET A 146 3.47 18.37 -16.10
C MET A 146 4.45 19.54 -16.14
N ALA A 147 5.66 19.39 -15.59
CA ALA A 147 6.70 20.41 -15.60
C ALA A 147 6.89 21.00 -17.02
N GLY A 148 6.84 22.33 -17.11
CA GLY A 148 6.95 23.05 -18.39
C GLY A 148 5.66 23.17 -19.21
N THR A 149 4.50 22.77 -18.68
CA THR A 149 3.18 23.05 -19.28
C THR A 149 2.47 24.23 -18.58
N PRO A 150 1.49 24.90 -19.20
CA PRO A 150 0.72 26.00 -18.56
C PRO A 150 -0.08 25.56 -17.33
N VAL A 151 -0.27 24.26 -17.15
CA VAL A 151 -1.00 23.64 -16.04
C VAL A 151 -0.04 23.21 -14.91
N ALA A 152 1.27 23.34 -15.11
CA ALA A 152 2.28 23.07 -14.10
C ALA A 152 2.13 24.03 -12.91
N GLY A 153 1.97 23.48 -11.70
CA GLY A 153 1.92 24.27 -10.47
C GLY A 153 0.53 24.55 -9.90
N SER A 154 -0.55 24.08 -10.54
CA SER A 154 -1.89 24.13 -9.90
C SER A 154 -2.14 22.86 -9.07
N GLU A 155 -1.64 22.85 -7.83
CA GLU A 155 -1.85 21.76 -6.86
C GLU A 155 -3.36 21.48 -6.70
N ARG A 156 -4.18 22.53 -6.57
CA ARG A 156 -5.62 22.41 -6.36
C ARG A 156 -6.35 21.73 -7.53
N LEU A 157 -6.05 22.12 -8.78
CA LEU A 157 -6.68 21.52 -9.97
C LEU A 157 -6.28 20.05 -10.13
N THR A 158 -5.01 19.76 -9.86
CA THR A 158 -4.43 18.41 -9.89
C THR A 158 -5.08 17.49 -8.87
N VAL A 159 -5.08 17.88 -7.60
CA VAL A 159 -5.69 17.10 -6.51
C VAL A 159 -7.17 16.88 -6.77
N THR A 160 -7.89 17.91 -7.25
CA THR A 160 -9.31 17.79 -7.57
C THR A 160 -9.55 16.80 -8.71
N GLY A 161 -8.78 16.89 -9.80
CA GLY A 161 -8.92 15.97 -10.95
C GLY A 161 -8.63 14.52 -10.57
N VAL A 162 -7.55 14.28 -9.83
CA VAL A 162 -7.18 12.95 -9.31
C VAL A 162 -8.26 12.43 -8.36
N ALA A 163 -8.75 13.27 -7.45
CA ALA A 163 -9.82 12.89 -6.51
C ALA A 163 -11.12 12.51 -7.24
N VAL A 164 -11.51 13.24 -8.29
CA VAL A 164 -12.69 12.91 -9.10
C VAL A 164 -12.52 11.57 -9.82
N VAL A 165 -11.34 11.31 -10.40
CA VAL A 165 -11.06 10.02 -11.06
C VAL A 165 -11.08 8.88 -10.05
N LEU A 166 -10.45 9.05 -8.89
CA LEU A 166 -10.45 8.06 -7.81
C LEU A 166 -11.86 7.83 -7.25
N ALA A 167 -12.65 8.90 -7.08
CA ALA A 167 -14.04 8.82 -6.63
C ALA A 167 -14.90 8.06 -7.67
N GLY A 168 -14.75 8.38 -8.96
CA GLY A 168 -15.41 7.66 -10.05
C GLY A 168 -15.05 6.18 -10.06
N PHE A 169 -13.77 5.84 -9.92
CA PHE A 169 -13.31 4.46 -9.81
C PHE A 169 -13.90 3.77 -8.58
N THR A 170 -13.89 4.43 -7.43
CA THR A 170 -14.45 3.90 -6.17
C THR A 170 -15.96 3.66 -6.28
N ILE A 171 -16.71 4.56 -6.93
CA ILE A 171 -18.15 4.40 -7.13
C ILE A 171 -18.45 3.26 -8.11
N LEU A 172 -17.69 3.16 -9.20
CA LEU A 172 -17.88 2.12 -10.20
C LEU A 172 -17.59 0.71 -9.67
N PHE A 173 -16.64 0.56 -8.75
CA PHE A 173 -16.17 -0.76 -8.29
C PHE A 173 -16.44 -1.07 -6.82
N GLY A 174 -16.37 -0.08 -5.93
CA GLY A 174 -16.56 -0.27 -4.49
C GLY A 174 -18.01 -0.16 -4.02
N ALA A 175 -18.81 0.74 -4.62
CA ALA A 175 -20.18 1.00 -4.15
C ALA A 175 -21.26 0.14 -4.84
N ARG A 176 -20.91 -0.61 -5.90
CA ARG A 176 -21.90 -1.35 -6.73
C ARG A 176 -22.30 -2.72 -6.19
N ARG A 177 -21.70 -3.22 -5.10
CA ARG A 177 -22.07 -4.51 -4.49
C ARG A 177 -22.29 -4.34 -2.99
N PRO A 178 -23.55 -4.31 -2.53
CA PRO A 178 -23.89 -4.23 -1.11
C PRO A 178 -23.64 -5.54 -0.34
N ASP A 179 -23.22 -6.61 -1.03
CA ASP A 179 -23.08 -7.92 -0.41
C ASP A 179 -21.69 -8.09 0.21
N LEU A 180 -21.63 -7.90 1.52
CA LEU A 180 -20.43 -8.04 2.37
C LEU A 180 -19.88 -9.48 2.41
N THR A 181 -20.52 -10.42 1.71
CA THR A 181 -20.15 -11.84 1.66
C THR A 181 -19.40 -12.26 0.39
N GLU A 182 -19.46 -11.45 -0.68
CA GLU A 182 -18.70 -11.71 -1.91
C GLU A 182 -17.26 -11.22 -1.76
N HIS A 183 -16.31 -12.16 -1.71
CA HIS A 183 -14.88 -11.83 -1.70
C HIS A 183 -14.49 -11.17 -3.04
N ASN A 184 -13.91 -9.97 -3.01
CA ASN A 184 -13.41 -9.26 -4.18
C ASN A 184 -12.07 -9.85 -4.66
N ARG A 185 -12.13 -11.06 -5.24
CA ARG A 185 -10.98 -11.69 -5.90
C ARG A 185 -10.37 -10.83 -7.00
N GLY A 186 -11.18 -10.00 -7.65
CA GLY A 186 -10.72 -9.00 -8.62
C GLY A 186 -9.75 -7.99 -8.00
N LEU A 187 -10.10 -7.47 -6.82
CA LEU A 187 -9.28 -6.51 -6.09
C LEU A 187 -7.93 -7.13 -5.68
N ILE A 188 -7.94 -8.35 -5.11
CA ILE A 188 -6.71 -9.02 -4.68
C ILE A 188 -5.76 -9.29 -5.84
N GLN A 189 -6.27 -9.74 -7.00
CA GLN A 189 -5.42 -9.97 -8.17
C GLN A 189 -4.87 -8.66 -8.76
N ALA A 190 -5.65 -7.59 -8.75
CA ALA A 190 -5.19 -6.28 -9.19
C ALA A 190 -4.06 -5.75 -8.31
N ILE A 191 -4.22 -5.83 -6.98
CA ILE A 191 -3.18 -5.44 -6.02
C ILE A 191 -1.94 -6.31 -6.21
N ALA A 192 -2.10 -7.62 -6.38
CA ALA A 192 -0.97 -8.52 -6.59
C ALA A 192 -0.16 -8.15 -7.85
N LEU A 193 -0.85 -7.86 -8.96
CA LEU A 193 -0.21 -7.40 -10.20
C LEU A 193 0.47 -6.04 -10.01
N GLU A 194 -0.20 -5.10 -9.35
CA GLU A 194 0.36 -3.79 -9.00
C GLU A 194 1.66 -3.95 -8.18
N SER A 195 1.67 -4.85 -7.20
CA SER A 195 2.84 -5.17 -6.37
C SER A 195 4.01 -5.74 -7.17
N VAL A 196 3.75 -6.56 -8.19
CA VAL A 196 4.81 -7.05 -9.10
C VAL A 196 5.43 -5.89 -9.88
N VAL A 197 4.59 -5.00 -10.42
CA VAL A 197 5.07 -3.82 -11.17
C VAL A 197 5.86 -2.88 -10.27
N LYS A 198 5.39 -2.64 -9.04
CA LYS A 198 6.10 -1.88 -8.02
C LYS A 198 7.47 -2.47 -7.71
N LEU A 199 7.54 -3.79 -7.50
CA LEU A 199 8.78 -4.48 -7.22
C LEU A 199 9.76 -4.38 -8.40
N ALA A 200 9.27 -4.64 -9.62
CA ALA A 200 10.08 -4.51 -10.84
C ALA A 200 10.63 -3.09 -11.02
N ALA A 201 9.81 -2.06 -10.77
CA ALA A 201 10.24 -0.67 -10.83
C ALA A 201 11.32 -0.34 -9.79
N LEU A 202 11.14 -0.78 -8.53
CA LEU A 202 12.14 -0.59 -7.48
C LEU A 202 13.46 -1.32 -7.80
N VAL A 203 13.39 -2.54 -8.33
CA VAL A 203 14.57 -3.30 -8.76
C VAL A 203 15.28 -2.59 -9.91
N ALA A 204 14.54 -2.07 -10.89
CA ALA A 204 15.14 -1.31 -11.99
C ALA A 204 15.86 -0.05 -11.49
N VAL A 205 15.26 0.70 -10.56
CA VAL A 205 15.89 1.86 -9.92
C VAL A 205 17.14 1.45 -9.13
N ALA A 206 17.09 0.36 -8.37
CA ALA A 206 18.24 -0.14 -7.63
C ALA A 206 19.40 -0.57 -8.53
N ILE A 207 19.10 -1.27 -9.63
CA ILE A 207 20.08 -1.65 -10.66
C ILE A 207 20.69 -0.40 -11.31
N PHE A 208 19.86 0.58 -11.68
CA PHE A 208 20.32 1.84 -12.24
C PHE A 208 21.25 2.59 -11.27
N ALA A 209 20.89 2.67 -9.99
CA ALA A 209 21.74 3.27 -8.97
C ALA A 209 23.07 2.51 -8.81
N ALA A 210 23.05 1.17 -8.82
CA ALA A 210 24.26 0.36 -8.77
C ALA A 210 25.18 0.63 -9.97
N PHE A 211 24.64 0.79 -11.19
CA PHE A 211 25.42 1.17 -12.36
C PHE A 211 26.08 2.55 -12.20
N LEU A 212 25.37 3.54 -11.64
CA LEU A 212 25.96 4.86 -11.37
C LEU A 212 27.09 4.79 -10.35
N ILE A 213 26.93 3.98 -9.30
CA ILE A 213 27.95 3.79 -8.27
C ILE A 213 29.20 3.12 -8.83
N VAL A 214 29.03 2.05 -9.62
CA VAL A 214 30.16 1.31 -10.21
C VAL A 214 30.85 2.12 -11.32
N GLY A 215 30.11 2.94 -12.06
CA GLY A 215 30.63 3.81 -13.11
C GLY A 215 31.25 5.11 -12.61
N ALA A 216 31.23 5.38 -11.30
CA ALA A 216 31.76 6.61 -10.74
C ALA A 216 33.31 6.64 -10.82
N PRO A 217 33.93 7.74 -11.29
CA PRO A 217 35.38 7.83 -11.43
C PRO A 217 36.15 7.77 -10.11
N ASP A 218 35.56 8.29 -9.03
CA ASP A 218 36.16 8.34 -7.71
C ASP A 218 35.23 7.74 -6.65
N THR A 219 35.74 6.75 -5.92
CA THR A 219 35.06 6.12 -4.78
C THR A 219 34.84 7.07 -3.60
N ALA A 220 35.65 8.12 -3.46
CA ALA A 220 35.49 9.13 -2.42
C ALA A 220 34.23 9.96 -2.64
N ASP A 221 33.94 10.35 -3.89
CA ASP A 221 32.73 11.08 -4.28
C ASP A 221 31.46 10.24 -4.07
N VAL A 222 31.53 8.94 -4.36
CA VAL A 222 30.45 7.99 -4.05
C VAL A 222 30.19 7.93 -2.54
N ARG A 223 31.24 7.80 -1.73
CA ARG A 223 31.10 7.73 -0.27
C ARG A 223 30.51 9.01 0.30
N ALA A 224 30.95 10.17 -0.20
CA ALA A 224 30.37 11.45 0.17
C ALA A 224 28.88 11.56 -0.22
N SER A 225 28.50 11.01 -1.38
CA SER A 225 27.12 11.02 -1.89
C SER A 225 26.13 10.23 -1.03
N PHE A 226 26.59 9.24 -0.26
CA PHE A 226 25.73 8.51 0.67
C PHE A 226 25.29 9.36 1.89
N GLY A 227 26.01 10.43 2.23
CA GLY A 227 25.69 11.27 3.38
C GLY A 227 25.48 10.45 4.65
N ARG A 228 24.34 10.63 5.33
CA ARG A 228 24.00 9.91 6.57
C ARG A 228 23.76 8.41 6.39
N LEU A 229 23.61 7.90 5.15
CA LEU A 229 23.54 6.45 4.90
C LEU A 229 24.90 5.77 5.01
N ALA A 230 26.00 6.53 5.00
CA ALA A 230 27.35 5.99 5.21
C ALA A 230 27.61 5.60 6.68
N GLU A 231 26.80 6.12 7.60
CA GLU A 231 26.86 5.81 9.04
C GLU A 231 25.97 4.60 9.36
N MET A 232 26.22 3.93 10.49
CA MET A 232 25.34 2.86 10.95
C MET A 232 23.99 3.42 11.45
N PRO A 233 22.91 2.63 11.42
CA PRO A 233 21.62 3.06 11.96
C PRO A 233 21.71 3.34 13.46
N ASP A 234 21.34 4.53 13.89
CA ASP A 234 21.14 4.83 15.31
C ASP A 234 19.87 4.16 15.81
N MET A 235 20.02 3.18 16.71
CA MET A 235 18.88 2.47 17.33
C MET A 235 18.38 3.22 18.57
N ASP A 236 17.98 4.47 18.37
CA ASP A 236 17.44 5.31 19.43
C ASP A 236 16.02 4.90 19.85
N SER A 237 15.47 5.59 20.86
CA SER A 237 14.12 5.32 21.37
C SER A 237 13.04 5.50 20.29
N ARG A 238 13.25 6.41 19.34
CA ARG A 238 12.36 6.65 18.20
C ARG A 238 12.39 5.48 17.21
N PHE A 239 13.57 4.96 16.87
CA PHE A 239 13.73 3.79 16.01
C PHE A 239 12.97 2.59 16.56
N VAL A 240 13.15 2.32 17.86
CA VAL A 240 12.45 1.23 18.57
C VAL A 240 10.95 1.48 18.59
N ALA A 241 10.51 2.70 18.92
CA ALA A 241 9.09 3.05 18.96
C ALA A 241 8.42 2.86 17.59
N ILE A 242 9.03 3.35 16.50
CA ILE A 242 8.48 3.20 15.15
C ILE A 242 8.46 1.72 14.75
N THR A 243 9.49 0.94 15.10
CA THR A 243 9.52 -0.50 14.82
C THR A 243 8.37 -1.23 15.52
N LEU A 244 8.13 -0.93 16.80
CA LEU A 244 7.03 -1.52 17.55
C LEU A 244 5.67 -1.08 17.00
N LEU A 245 5.49 0.21 16.72
CA LEU A 245 4.26 0.73 16.14
C LEU A 245 3.98 0.11 14.76
N SER A 246 4.98 -0.02 13.90
CA SER A 246 4.84 -0.60 12.56
C SER A 246 4.59 -2.11 12.62
N THR A 247 5.16 -2.81 13.61
CA THR A 247 4.85 -4.21 13.94
C THR A 247 3.38 -4.39 14.30
N LEU A 248 2.79 -3.47 15.07
CA LEU A 248 1.36 -3.52 15.39
C LEU A 248 0.50 -3.06 14.21
N ALA A 249 0.97 -2.07 13.45
CA ALA A 249 0.23 -1.49 12.33
C ALA A 249 -0.10 -2.50 11.23
N ILE A 250 0.78 -3.48 10.97
CA ILE A 250 0.50 -4.53 9.97
C ILE A 250 -0.75 -5.35 10.31
N PHE A 251 -1.10 -5.46 11.59
CA PHE A 251 -2.34 -6.10 12.06
C PHE A 251 -3.50 -5.12 12.15
N CYS A 252 -3.25 -3.88 12.58
CA CYS A 252 -4.32 -2.95 12.97
C CYS A 252 -4.77 -1.99 11.85
N LEU A 253 -3.98 -1.80 10.79
CA LEU A 253 -4.35 -0.90 9.70
C LEU A 253 -5.61 -1.42 8.99
N PRO A 254 -6.71 -0.64 8.90
CA PRO A 254 -7.99 -1.13 8.37
C PRO A 254 -7.87 -1.73 6.96
N ARG A 255 -7.15 -1.03 6.08
CA ARG A 255 -6.83 -1.51 4.72
C ARG A 255 -6.09 -2.83 4.74
N GLN A 256 -5.08 -2.94 5.61
CA GLN A 256 -4.26 -4.14 5.66
C GLN A 256 -5.02 -5.31 6.25
N PHE A 257 -5.78 -5.08 7.31
CA PHE A 257 -6.66 -6.08 7.93
C PHE A 257 -7.66 -6.61 6.90
N HIS A 258 -8.27 -5.72 6.12
CA HIS A 258 -9.22 -6.11 5.07
C HIS A 258 -8.59 -7.06 4.05
N VAL A 259 -7.44 -6.69 3.47
CA VAL A 259 -6.75 -7.55 2.48
C VAL A 259 -6.20 -8.83 3.12
N ALA A 260 -5.68 -8.75 4.34
CA ALA A 260 -5.02 -9.86 5.01
C ALA A 260 -5.98 -10.92 5.55
N PHE A 261 -7.16 -10.51 6.05
CA PHE A 261 -8.03 -11.37 6.86
C PHE A 261 -9.49 -11.42 6.38
N VAL A 262 -10.00 -10.38 5.72
CA VAL A 262 -11.38 -10.35 5.20
C VAL A 262 -11.42 -10.94 3.80
N GLU A 263 -10.57 -10.48 2.90
CA GLU A 263 -10.55 -10.90 1.49
C GLU A 263 -9.77 -12.21 1.24
N ALA A 264 -8.92 -12.61 2.17
CA ALA A 264 -8.08 -13.78 2.03
C ALA A 264 -8.73 -15.05 2.58
N ALA A 265 -9.16 -15.92 1.66
CA ALA A 265 -9.84 -17.17 1.98
C ALA A 265 -9.00 -18.16 2.84
N ALA A 266 -7.67 -18.05 2.85
CA ALA A 266 -6.77 -18.71 3.82
C ALA A 266 -5.31 -18.26 3.59
N PRO A 267 -4.53 -17.93 4.64
CA PRO A 267 -3.06 -17.94 4.57
C PRO A 267 -2.51 -19.36 4.42
#